data_AF-A0A8J6Y5I6-F1
#
_entry.id   AF-A0A8J6Y5I6-F1
#
_cell.length_a   1.000
_cell.length_b   1.000
_cell.length_c   1.000
_cell.angle_alpha   90.00
_cell.angle_beta   90.00
_cell.angle_gamma   90.00
#
_symmetry.space_group_name_H-M   'P 1'
#
loop_
_entity.id
_entity.type
_entity.pdbx_description
1 polymer ?
#
loop_
_entity_poly.entity_id
_entity_poly.type
_entity_poly.pdbx_seq_one_letter_code
_entity_poly.pdbx_strand_id
1 'polypeptide(L)' 'MPFQIIRNDITRVEADAIVNTANPRPIIGAGTDSAIYKAAGEEDLLKERLAIGEIPRGQAAYTKAYGLKAR' A
#
# COMPACT_ATOMS: atom_id res chain seq x y z
N MET A 1 -4.35 15.83 -15.05
CA MET A 1 -5.61 15.14 -14.71
C MET A 1 -6.42 16.04 -13.80
N PRO A 2 -7.75 16.17 -13.99
CA PRO A 2 -8.60 16.87 -13.05
C PRO A 2 -8.66 16.10 -11.71
N PHE A 3 -8.93 16.81 -10.62
CA PHE A 3 -9.21 16.19 -9.33
C PHE A 3 -10.52 15.39 -9.39
N GLN A 4 -10.51 14.17 -8.87
CA GLN A 4 -11.66 13.27 -8.89
C GLN A 4 -11.87 12.65 -7.51
N ILE A 5 -13.15 12.43 -7.16
CA ILE A 5 -13.54 11.66 -5.98
C ILE A 5 -14.08 10.33 -6.48
N ILE A 6 -13.40 9.24 -6.13
CA ILE A 6 -13.78 7.87 -6.50
C ILE A 6 -14.27 7.16 -5.24
N ARG A 7 -15.52 6.71 -5.23
CA ARG A 7 -16.08 5.87 -4.16
C ARG A 7 -15.92 4.40 -4.54
N ASN A 8 -14.78 3.80 -4.20
CA ASN A 8 -14.48 2.39 -4.50
C ASN A 8 -13.47 1.82 -3.50
N ASP A 9 -13.15 0.53 -3.64
CA ASP A 9 -12.01 -0.12 -3.00
C ASP A 9 -10.70 0.32 -3.69
N ILE A 10 -9.76 0.87 -2.92
CA ILE A 10 -8.48 1.40 -3.42
C ILE A 10 -7.63 0.31 -4.08
N THR A 11 -7.77 -0.96 -3.67
CA THR A 11 -7.03 -2.09 -4.25
C THR A 11 -7.40 -2.35 -5.71
N ARG A 12 -8.55 -1.84 -6.16
CA ARG A 12 -9.08 -1.99 -7.51
C ARG A 12 -8.86 -0.76 -8.40
N VAL A 13 -8.27 0.30 -7.87
CA VAL A 13 -8.03 1.54 -8.61
C VAL A 13 -6.84 1.36 -9.55
N GLU A 14 -7.03 1.71 -10.81
CA GLU A 14 -5.96 1.76 -11.81
C GLU A 14 -5.30 3.14 -11.75
N ALA A 15 -4.05 3.19 -11.30
CA ALA A 15 -3.28 4.41 -11.13
C ALA A 15 -1.77 4.09 -11.20
N ASP A 16 -0.95 5.12 -11.34
CA ASP A 16 0.51 4.97 -11.29
C ASP A 16 1.02 4.63 -9.88
N ALA A 17 0.25 4.98 -8.84
CA ALA A 17 0.52 4.60 -7.46
C ALA A 17 -0.78 4.68 -6.64
N ILE A 18 -0.89 3.85 -5.61
CA ILE A 18 -1.86 4.03 -4.53
C ILE A 18 -1.12 4.29 -3.22
N VAL A 19 -1.75 5.04 -2.32
CA VAL A 19 -1.16 5.35 -1.01
C VAL A 19 -1.81 4.47 0.05
N ASN A 20 -0.98 3.73 0.76
CA ASN A 20 -1.40 2.93 1.90
C ASN A 20 -1.15 3.68 3.22
N THR A 21 -2.07 3.56 4.18
CA THR A 21 -1.84 3.95 5.57
C THR A 21 -1.06 2.84 6.27
N ALA A 22 0.20 3.07 6.62
CA ALA A 22 1.06 2.06 7.22
C ALA A 22 1.33 2.31 8.71
N ASN A 23 1.58 1.22 9.45
CA ASN A 23 2.18 1.30 10.78
C ASN A 23 3.66 1.76 10.66
N PRO A 24 4.18 2.54 11.63
CA PRO A 24 5.61 2.87 11.64
C PRO A 24 6.51 1.63 11.60
N ARG A 25 6.12 0.57 12.30
CA ARG A 25 6.80 -0.73 12.24
C ARG A 25 6.34 -1.53 11.00
N PRO A 26 7.21 -2.35 10.40
CA PRO A 26 6.88 -3.18 9.24
C PRO A 26 6.01 -4.38 9.63
N ILE A 27 4.74 -4.12 9.94
CA ILE A 27 3.73 -5.12 10.28
C ILE A 27 2.48 -4.91 9.44
N ILE A 28 1.70 -5.96 9.25
CA ILE A 28 0.38 -5.90 8.63
C ILE A 28 -0.64 -5.49 9.71
N GLY A 29 -1.30 -4.36 9.50
CA GLY A 29 -2.38 -3.84 10.32
C GLY A 29 -3.74 -4.38 9.91
N ALA A 30 -4.79 -3.58 10.13
CA ALA A 30 -6.17 -3.92 9.79
C ALA A 30 -6.76 -2.90 8.81
N GLY A 31 -7.97 -3.17 8.31
CA GLY A 31 -8.68 -2.26 7.40
C GLY A 31 -8.02 -2.18 6.03
N THR A 32 -7.81 -0.96 5.53
CA THR A 32 -7.23 -0.71 4.20
C THR A 32 -5.84 -1.32 4.05
N ASP A 33 -5.04 -1.31 5.13
CA ASP A 33 -3.68 -1.88 5.12
C ASP A 33 -3.71 -3.37 4.78
N SER A 34 -4.49 -4.17 5.54
CA SER A 34 -4.60 -5.60 5.26
C SER A 34 -5.28 -5.91 3.94
N ALA A 35 -6.21 -5.07 3.46
CA ALA A 35 -6.78 -5.21 2.13
C ALA A 35 -5.72 -5.06 1.03
N ILE A 36 -4.82 -4.07 1.16
CA ILE A 36 -3.71 -3.85 0.23
C ILE A 36 -2.71 -5.01 0.27
N TYR A 37 -2.31 -5.51 1.44
CA TYR A 37 -1.44 -6.68 1.52
C TYR A 37 -2.06 -7.92 0.87
N LYS A 38 -3.34 -8.20 1.13
CA LYS A 38 -4.05 -9.33 0.50
C LYS A 38 -4.12 -9.23 -1.01
N ALA A 39 -4.38 -8.04 -1.54
CA ALA A 39 -4.48 -7.81 -2.98
C ALA A 39 -3.11 -7.80 -3.68
N ALA A 40 -2.08 -7.25 -3.03
CA ALA A 40 -0.72 -7.23 -3.55
C ALA A 40 -0.03 -8.60 -3.50
N GLY A 41 -0.39 -9.44 -2.52
CA GLY A 41 0.36 -10.63 -2.13
C GLY A 41 1.12 -10.36 -0.84
N GLU A 42 0.63 -10.94 0.27
CA GLU A 42 1.07 -10.56 1.63
C GLU A 42 2.57 -10.78 1.83
N GLU A 43 3.10 -11.93 1.41
CA GLU A 43 4.50 -12.31 1.63
C GLU A 43 5.47 -11.39 0.87
N ASP A 44 5.18 -11.11 -0.40
CA ASP A 44 6.05 -10.31 -1.25
C ASP A 44 6.10 -8.86 -0.77
N LEU A 45 4.94 -8.26 -0.51
CA LEU A 45 4.87 -6.88 -0.03
C LEU A 45 5.45 -6.75 1.38
N LEU A 46 5.19 -7.69 2.28
CA LEU A 46 5.73 -7.64 3.64
C LEU A 46 7.25 -7.79 3.64
N LYS A 47 7.81 -8.63 2.76
CA LYS A 47 9.26 -8.78 2.62
C LYS A 47 9.93 -7.47 2.21
N GLU A 48 9.38 -6.75 1.24
CA GLU A 48 9.92 -5.43 0.84
C GLU A 48 9.69 -4.39 1.94
N ARG A 49 8.53 -4.38 2.59
CA ARG A 49 8.23 -3.51 3.73
C ARG A 49 9.23 -3.74 4.88
N LEU A 50 9.60 -4.98 5.18
CA LEU A 50 10.58 -5.33 6.20
C LEU A 50 11.98 -4.79 5.85
N ALA A 51 12.37 -4.82 4.57
CA ALA A 51 13.65 -4.27 4.11
C ALA A 51 13.74 -2.74 4.25
N ILE A 52 12.61 -2.03 4.17
CA ILE A 52 12.53 -0.57 4.41
C ILE A 52 12.77 -0.23 5.89
N GLY A 53 12.32 -1.07 6.84
CA GLY A 53 12.47 -0.81 8.27
C GLY A 53 11.42 0.15 8.86
N GLU A 54 11.78 1.01 9.80
CA GLU A 54 10.81 1.92 10.43
C GLU A 54 10.48 3.11 9.50
N ILE A 55 9.19 3.47 9.41
CA ILE A 55 8.73 4.67 8.70
C ILE A 55 8.21 5.67 9.75
N PRO A 56 8.93 6.79 10.01
CA PRO A 56 8.46 7.80 10.95
C PRO A 56 7.12 8.42 10.52
N ARG A 57 6.36 8.94 11.49
CA ARG A 57 5.10 9.63 11.20
C ARG A 57 5.34 10.82 10.25
N GLY A 58 4.50 10.93 9.22
CA GLY A 58 4.61 11.99 8.21
C GLY A 58 5.63 11.70 7.11
N GLN A 59 6.34 10.57 7.16
CA GLN A 59 7.20 10.10 6.08
C GLN A 59 6.48 9.03 5.25
N ALA A 60 7.02 8.78 4.06
CA ALA A 60 6.53 7.76 3.14
C ALA A 60 7.72 6.95 2.57
N ALA A 61 7.44 5.71 2.22
CA ALA A 61 8.35 4.85 1.48
C ALA A 61 7.61 4.21 0.31
N TYR A 62 8.37 3.74 -0.67
CA TYR A 62 7.85 3.11 -1.88
C TYR A 62 8.15 1.61 -1.88
N THR A 63 7.20 0.83 -2.40
CA THR A 63 7.31 -0.60 -2.70
C THR A 63 6.78 -0.83 -4.10
N LYS A 64 7.07 -1.99 -4.68
CA LYS A 64 6.35 -2.44 -5.88
C LYS A 64 4.86 -2.66 -5.56
N ALA A 65 4.03 -2.58 -6.58
CA ALA A 65 2.58 -2.80 -6.47
C ALA A 65 2.18 -4.28 -6.45
N TYR A 66 3.05 -5.18 -6.94
CA TYR A 66 2.83 -6.63 -7.00
C TYR A 66 1.49 -7.00 -7.66
N GLY A 67 0.60 -7.70 -6.97
CA GLY A 67 -0.71 -8.11 -7.47
C GLY A 67 -1.76 -7.00 -7.60
N LEU A 68 -1.44 -5.76 -7.19
CA LEU A 68 -2.34 -4.63 -7.35
C LEU A 68 -2.51 -4.22 -8.82
N LYS A 69 -3.63 -3.55 -9.10
CA LYS A 69 -3.85 -2.88 -10.39
C LYS A 69 -3.01 -1.61 -10.60
N ALA A 70 -2.46 -1.07 -9.51
CA ALA A 70 -1.53 0.05 -9.57
C ALA A 70 -0.21 -0.39 -10.21
N ARG A 71 0.54 0.56 -10.78
CA ARG A 71 1.82 0.29 -11.44
C ARG A 71 3.02 0.43 -10.50
#